data_AF-G9L0I3-F1
#
_entry.id   AF-G9L0I3-F1
#
_cell.length_a   1.000
_cell.length_b   1.000
_cell.length_c   1.000
_cell.angle_alpha   90.00
_cell.angle_beta   90.00
_cell.angle_gamma   90.00
#
_symmetry.space_group_name_H-M   'P 1'
#
loop_
_entity.id
_entity.type
_entity.pdbx_description
1 polymer ?
#
loop_
_entity_poly.entity_id
_entity_poly.type
_entity_poly.pdbx_seq_one_letter_code
_entity_poly.pdbx_strand_id
1 'polypeptide(L)' 'SSWSNEGCQVISSDENQTLCSCNHLSSFAILVATAKLKVDPVLTMITYVGLSLSLLCLFLAALTFLL' A
#
# COMPACT_ATOMS: atom_id res chain seq x y z
N SER A 1 -4.04 3.96 16.63
CA SER A 1 -4.14 2.59 16.08
C SER A 1 -3.38 1.68 17.01
N SER A 2 -4.05 0.70 17.61
CA SER A 2 -3.41 -0.24 18.54
C SER A 2 -2.62 -1.27 17.74
N TRP A 3 -1.41 -1.58 18.22
CA TRP A 3 -0.59 -2.65 17.68
C TRP A 3 -1.29 -3.99 17.91
N SER A 4 -1.33 -4.85 16.88
CA SER A 4 -1.82 -6.23 17.02
C SER A 4 -0.70 -7.12 17.57
N ASN A 5 -1.04 -7.96 18.54
CA ASN A 5 -0.12 -8.92 19.16
C ASN A 5 -0.30 -10.34 18.58
N GLU A 6 -1.17 -10.54 17.58
CA GLU A 6 -1.37 -11.88 17.00
C GLU A 6 -0.06 -12.40 16.40
N GLY A 7 0.34 -13.62 16.80
CA GLY A 7 1.59 -14.20 16.35
C GLY A 7 2.85 -13.65 17.02
N CYS A 8 2.71 -12.71 17.97
CA CYS A 8 3.75 -12.24 18.86
C CYS A 8 3.78 -13.05 20.17
N GLN A 9 4.97 -13.49 20.56
CA GLN A 9 5.21 -14.33 21.74
C GLN A 9 6.35 -13.75 22.57
N VAL A 10 6.23 -13.78 23.89
CA VAL A 10 7.31 -13.37 24.79
C VAL A 10 8.31 -14.51 24.93
N ILE A 11 9.59 -14.25 24.66
CA ILE A 11 10.67 -15.25 24.80
C ILE A 11 11.25 -15.22 26.22
N SER A 12 11.39 -14.04 26.85
CA SER A 12 11.97 -13.91 28.19
C SER A 12 11.53 -12.62 28.87
N SER A 13 11.50 -12.60 30.21
CA SER A 13 11.18 -11.41 31.01
C SER A 13 12.02 -11.41 32.31
N ASP A 14 12.59 -10.26 32.63
CA ASP A 14 13.40 -9.93 33.82
C ASP A 14 12.80 -8.68 34.50
N GLU A 15 13.19 -8.34 35.74
CA GLU A 15 12.64 -7.17 36.45
C GLU A 15 12.78 -5.85 35.67
N ASN A 16 13.75 -5.78 34.75
CA ASN A 16 14.03 -4.58 33.96
C ASN A 16 13.57 -4.65 32.49
N GLN A 17 13.26 -5.82 31.92
CA GLN A 17 12.95 -5.93 30.49
C GLN A 17 12.16 -7.18 30.11
N THR A 18 11.39 -7.07 29.02
CA THR A 18 10.66 -8.20 28.41
C THR A 18 11.01 -8.30 26.93
N LEU A 19 11.44 -9.48 26.49
CA LEU A 19 11.84 -9.80 25.12
C LEU A 19 10.72 -10.56 24.41
N CYS A 20 10.35 -10.10 23.22
CA CYS A 20 9.30 -10.71 22.39
C CYS A 20 9.81 -11.09 21.00
N SER A 21 9.21 -12.12 20.41
CA SER A 21 9.38 -12.52 19.02
C SER A 21 8.02 -12.66 18.36
N CYS A 22 7.88 -12.01 17.20
CA CYS A 22 6.67 -12.01 16.41
C CYS A 22 6.93 -12.67 15.06
N ASN A 23 6.04 -13.57 14.64
CA ASN A 23 6.05 -14.12 13.29
C ASN A 23 5.27 -13.26 12.29
N HIS A 24 4.59 -12.21 12.76
CA HIS A 24 3.96 -11.19 11.95
C HIS A 24 4.82 -9.93 11.96
N LEU A 25 5.22 -9.46 10.77
CA LEU A 25 6.08 -8.29 10.59
C LEU A 25 5.30 -7.02 11.00
N SER A 26 5.90 -6.17 11.84
CA SER A 26 5.39 -4.80 12.07
C SER A 26 5.20 -4.12 10.71
N SER A 27 3.98 -3.69 10.39
CA SER A 27 3.70 -3.05 9.11
C SER A 27 4.65 -1.87 8.89
N PHE A 28 5.48 -1.93 7.84
CA PHE A 28 6.10 -0.72 7.28
C PHE A 28 5.01 0.09 6.58
N ALA A 29 4.11 0.68 7.36
CA ALA A 29 3.17 1.64 6.85
C ALA A 29 3.97 2.92 6.54
N ILE A 30 4.35 3.10 5.27
CA ILE A 30 4.73 4.41 4.77
C ILE A 30 3.56 5.33 5.11
N LEU A 31 3.79 6.30 6.00
CA LEU A 31 2.78 7.25 6.44
C LEU A 31 2.40 8.15 5.25
N VAL A 32 1.55 7.65 4.36
CA VAL A 32 0.87 8.48 3.36
C VAL A 32 -0.10 9.31 4.17
N ALA A 33 0.26 10.56 4.44
CA ALA A 33 -0.61 11.49 5.14
C ALA A 33 -1.92 11.60 4.36
N THR A 34 -2.97 10.95 4.83
CA THR A 34 -4.36 11.11 4.38
C THR A 34 -4.96 12.42 4.92
N ALA A 35 -4.11 13.40 5.24
CA ALA A 35 -4.56 14.78 5.33
C ALA A 35 -5.30 15.08 4.03
N LYS A 36 -6.48 15.71 4.12
CA LYS A 36 -7.31 16.06 2.96
C LYS A 36 -6.52 16.96 2.01
N LEU A 37 -5.67 16.35 1.19
CA LEU A 37 -5.03 16.98 0.05
C LEU A 37 -6.21 17.35 -0.85
N LYS A 38 -6.41 18.65 -1.01
CA LYS A 38 -7.35 19.21 -1.99
C LYS A 38 -6.99 18.53 -3.30
N VAL A 39 -7.81 17.59 -3.75
CA VAL A 39 -7.52 16.86 -4.99
C VAL A 39 -7.51 17.89 -6.11
N ASP A 40 -6.34 18.12 -6.70
CA ASP A 40 -6.19 19.08 -7.79
C ASP A 40 -6.97 18.56 -9.00
N PRO A 41 -8.03 19.26 -9.45
CA PRO A 41 -8.87 18.79 -10.54
C PRO A 41 -8.06 18.60 -11.84
N VAL A 42 -6.99 19.37 -12.01
CA VAL A 42 -6.04 19.24 -13.13
C VAL A 42 -5.32 17.90 -13.08
N LEU A 43 -4.83 17.48 -11.91
CA LEU A 43 -4.10 16.23 -11.77
C LEU A 43 -5.03 15.03 -12.02
N THR A 44 -6.27 15.09 -11.52
CA THR A 44 -7.30 14.08 -11.81
C THR A 44 -7.59 13.98 -13.30
N MET A 45 -7.71 15.10 -14.01
CA MET A 45 -7.94 15.10 -15.46
C MET A 45 -6.76 14.46 -16.20
N ILE A 46 -5.52 14.79 -15.83
CA ILE A 46 -4.31 14.19 -16.42
C ILE A 46 -4.31 12.66 -16.19
N THR A 47 -4.59 12.21 -14.97
CA THR A 47 -4.66 10.78 -14.64
C THR A 47 -5.73 10.07 -15.48
N TYR A 48 -6.91 10.67 -15.63
CA TYR A 48 -8.01 10.06 -16.38
C TYR A 48 -7.69 9.95 -17.88
N VAL A 49 -7.11 11.01 -18.47
CA VAL A 49 -6.68 11.02 -19.87
C VAL A 49 -5.58 10.00 -20.10
N GLY A 50 -4.56 9.96 -19.23
CA GLY A 50 -3.47 8.99 -19.32
C GLY A 50 -3.96 7.55 -19.24
N LEU A 51 -4.81 7.25 -18.26
CA LEU A 51 -5.40 5.91 -18.10
C LEU A 51 -6.20 5.48 -19.32
N SER A 52 -7.05 6.37 -19.84
CA SER A 52 -7.87 6.09 -21.02
C SER A 52 -7.01 5.76 -22.25
N LEU A 53 -5.94 6.54 -22.47
CA LEU A 53 -5.00 6.29 -23.58
C LEU A 53 -4.25 4.97 -23.39
N SER A 54 -3.74 4.68 -22.19
CA SER A 54 -3.05 3.42 -21.91
C SER A 54 -3.94 2.20 -22.14
N LEU A 55 -5.20 2.25 -21.70
CA LEU A 55 -6.17 1.18 -21.92
C LEU A 55 -6.49 0.98 -23.41
N LEU A 56 -6.65 2.07 -24.16
CA LEU A 56 -6.88 2.01 -25.60
C LEU A 56 -5.68 1.38 -26.32
N CYS A 57 -4.46 1.81 -26.01
CA CYS A 57 -3.25 1.24 -26.59
C CYS A 57 -3.11 -0.25 -26.24
N LEU A 58 -3.38 -0.63 -24.98
CA LEU A 58 -3.34 -2.02 -24.55
C LEU A 58 -4.35 -2.87 -25.32
N PHE A 59 -5.56 -2.36 -25.51
CA PHE A 59 -6.60 -3.04 -26.28
C PHE A 59 -6.19 -3.25 -27.74
N LEU A 60 -5.65 -2.22 -28.39
CA LEU A 60 -5.15 -2.32 -29.77
C LEU A 60 -3.99 -3.32 -29.88
N ALA A 61 -3.06 -3.30 -28.93
CA ALA A 61 -1.96 -4.26 -28.88
C ALA A 61 -2.49 -5.69 -28.73
N ALA A 62 -3.43 -5.92 -27.79
CA ALA A 62 -4.06 -7.21 -27.59
C ALA A 62 -4.76 -7.72 -28.87
N LEU A 63 -5.53 -6.86 -29.55
CA LEU A 63 -6.14 -7.19 -30.84
C LEU A 63 -5.09 -7.57 -31.89
N THR A 64 -3.97 -6.84 -31.95
CA THR A 64 -2.89 -7.11 -32.91
C THR A 64 -2.23 -8.47 -32.67
N PHE A 65 -2.09 -8.89 -31.40
CA PHE A 65 -1.53 -10.20 -31.07
C PHE A 65 -2.52 -11.36 -31.21
N LEU A 66 -3.82 -11.08 -31.10
CA LEU A 66 -4.88 -12.10 -31.21
C LEU A 66 -5.36 -12.32 -32.64
N LEU A 67 -5.19 -11.33 -33.52
CA LEU A 67 -5.44 -11.43 -34.96
C LEU A 67 -4.26 -12.11 -35.67
#